data_AF-A0A371GXY1-F1
#
_entry.id   AF-A0A371GXY1-F1
#
_cell.length_a   1.000
_cell.length_b   1.000
_cell.length_c   1.000
_cell.angle_alpha   90.00
_cell.angle_beta   90.00
_cell.angle_gamma   90.00
#
_symmetry.space_group_name_H-M   'P 1'
#
loop_
_entity.id
_entity.type
_entity.pdbx_description
1 polymer ?
#
loop_
_entity_poly.entity_id
_entity_poly.type
_entity_poly.pdbx_seq_one_letter_code
_entity_poly.pdbx_strand_id
1 'polypeptide(L)' 'MKVFPFSLDGTTKDWLYLQPVMCTTWGDMKRMFLEKFFPASRIAAIHKEICRICQHSGETLHEYWE' A
#
# COMPACT_ATOMS: atom_id res chain seq x y z
N MET A 1 15.85 9.48 -7.01
CA MET A 1 14.57 10.02 -7.52
C MET A 1 14.27 9.64 -8.98
N LYS A 2 15.26 9.44 -9.87
CA LYS A 2 15.00 9.24 -11.31
C LYS A 2 14.22 7.97 -11.69
N VAL A 3 14.20 6.93 -10.84
CA VAL A 3 13.62 5.62 -11.22
C VAL A 3 12.24 5.32 -10.65
N PHE A 4 11.82 6.02 -9.59
CA PHE A 4 10.52 5.78 -8.95
C PHE A 4 9.32 6.04 -9.87
N PRO A 5 9.31 7.07 -10.74
CA PRO A 5 8.22 7.24 -11.71
C PRO A 5 8.06 6.05 -12.67
N PHE A 6 9.13 5.28 -12.94
CA PHE A 6 9.06 4.09 -13.81
C PHE A 6 8.46 2.87 -13.13
N SER A 7 8.39 2.84 -11.79
CA SER A 7 7.67 1.78 -11.06
C SER A 7 6.17 2.04 -10.93
N LEU A 8 5.69 3.22 -11.33
CA LEU A 8 4.28 3.61 -11.21
C LEU A 8 3.58 3.49 -12.56
N ASP A 9 2.32 3.10 -12.52
CA ASP A 9 1.46 3.03 -13.70
C ASP A 9 0.10 3.72 -13.48
N GLY A 10 -0.56 4.07 -14.58
CA GLY A 10 -1.88 4.67 -14.63
C GLY A 10 -2.05 5.87 -13.69
N THR A 11 -3.13 5.84 -12.91
CA THR A 11 -3.56 6.92 -12.01
C THR A 11 -2.55 7.26 -10.93
N THR A 12 -1.68 6.31 -10.55
CA THR A 12 -0.62 6.52 -9.55
C THR A 12 0.50 7.37 -10.12
N LYS A 13 0.83 7.15 -11.40
CA LYS A 13 1.82 7.93 -12.13
C LYS A 13 1.29 9.35 -12.41
N ASP A 14 0.02 9.48 -12.80
CA ASP A 14 -0.62 10.77 -13.02
C ASP A 14 -0.67 11.60 -11.73
N TRP A 15 -1.03 10.99 -10.60
CA TRP A 15 -0.98 11.63 -9.28
C TRP A 15 0.40 12.19 -8.97
N LEU A 16 1.45 11.46 -9.31
CA LEU A 16 2.82 11.88 -9.04
C LEU A 16 3.21 13.12 -9.86
N TYR A 17 2.86 13.16 -11.14
CA TYR A 17 3.13 14.32 -12.00
C TYR A 17 2.32 15.57 -11.60
N LEU A 18 1.20 15.38 -10.91
CA LEU A 18 0.37 16.46 -10.36
C LEU A 18 0.84 16.94 -8.97
N GLN A 19 1.83 16.29 -8.35
CA GLN A 19 2.27 16.70 -7.02
C GLN A 19 3.02 18.05 -7.05
N PRO A 20 2.76 18.95 -6.08
CA PRO A 20 3.45 20.24 -6.00
C PRO A 20 4.96 20.08 -5.85
N VAL A 21 5.70 21.14 -6.21
CA VAL A 21 7.15 21.28 -6.02
C VAL A 21 7.58 21.06 -4.55
N MET A 22 6.66 21.12 -3.58
CA MET A 22 6.93 20.81 -2.17
C MET A 22 7.44 19.37 -1.92
N CYS A 23 7.31 18.49 -2.91
CA CYS A 23 7.86 17.14 -2.88
C CYS A 23 9.32 17.10 -3.38
N THR A 24 10.21 17.92 -2.79
CA THR A 24 11.59 18.05 -3.27
C THR A 24 12.51 16.92 -2.79
N THR A 25 12.15 16.23 -1.72
CA THR A 25 12.97 15.15 -1.15
C THR A 25 12.31 13.79 -1.35
N TRP A 26 13.12 12.72 -1.39
CA TRP A 26 12.61 11.36 -1.39
C TRP A 26 11.79 11.03 -0.14
N GLY A 27 12.10 11.66 1.00
CA GLY A 27 11.35 11.50 2.24
C GLY A 27 9.92 12.00 2.14
N ASP A 28 9.74 13.20 1.56
CA ASP A 28 8.41 13.80 1.36
C ASP A 28 7.59 12.98 0.37
N MET A 29 8.20 12.52 -0.72
CA MET A 29 7.56 11.67 -1.73
C MET A 29 7.08 10.35 -1.14
N LYS A 30 7.92 9.69 -0.33
CA LYS A 30 7.56 8.46 0.36
C LYS A 30 6.38 8.70 1.32
N ARG A 31 6.42 9.77 2.11
CA ARG A 31 5.36 10.11 3.06
C ARG A 31 4.02 10.32 2.33
N MET A 32 4.00 11.20 1.33
CA MET A 32 2.79 11.54 0.58
C MET A 32 2.21 10.33 -0.17
N PHE A 33 3.06 9.48 -0.73
CA PHE A 33 2.64 8.25 -1.38
C PHE A 33 1.96 7.29 -0.40
N LEU A 34 2.58 7.06 0.77
CA LEU A 34 2.02 6.19 1.80
C LEU A 34 0.70 6.74 2.34
N GLU A 35 0.62 8.04 2.64
CA GLU A 35 -0.62 8.67 3.11
C GLU A 35 -1.77 8.54 2.09
N LYS A 36 -1.47 8.68 0.79
CA LYS A 36 -2.48 8.62 -0.27
C LYS A 36 -2.96 7.19 -0.56
N PHE A 37 -2.05 6.24 -0.69
CA PHE A 37 -2.36 4.90 -1.21
C PHE A 37 -2.42 3.82 -0.13
N PHE A 38 -1.76 4.04 1.00
CA PHE A 38 -1.67 3.13 2.14
C PHE A 38 -2.03 3.84 3.46
N PRO A 39 -3.22 4.45 3.55
CA PRO A 39 -3.62 5.15 4.76
C PRO A 39 -3.67 4.20 5.96
N ALA A 40 -3.42 4.73 7.15
CA ALA A 40 -3.41 3.94 8.39
C ALA A 40 -4.70 3.15 8.62
N SER A 41 -5.86 3.68 8.19
CA SER A 41 -7.15 2.98 8.26
C SER A 41 -7.18 1.71 7.41
N ARG A 42 -6.61 1.74 6.20
CA ARG A 42 -6.50 0.58 5.32
C ARG A 42 -5.57 -0.47 5.93
N ILE A 43 -4.43 -0.04 6.48
CA ILE A 43 -3.49 -0.94 7.17
C ILE A 43 -4.18 -1.59 8.37
N ALA A 44 -4.88 -0.81 9.19
CA ALA A 44 -5.62 -1.31 10.35
C ALA A 44 -6.73 -2.30 9.96
N ALA A 45 -7.45 -2.04 8.85
CA ALA A 45 -8.46 -2.95 8.34
C ALA A 45 -7.85 -4.28 7.88
N ILE A 46 -6.74 -4.25 7.14
CA ILE A 46 -6.01 -5.46 6.72
C ILE A 46 -5.52 -6.24 7.94
N HIS A 47 -4.93 -5.58 8.93
CA HIS A 47 -4.48 -6.23 10.16
C HIS A 47 -5.65 -6.87 10.90
N LYS A 48 -6.79 -6.17 11.01
CA LYS A 48 -7.99 -6.73 11.62
C LYS A 48 -8.48 -7.97 10.88
N GLU A 49 -8.47 -7.95 9.56
CA GLU A 49 -8.88 -9.12 8.77
C GLU A 49 -7.91 -10.28 8.95
N ILE A 50 -6.60 -10.05 8.89
CA ILE A 50 -5.58 -11.07 9.17
C ILE A 50 -5.75 -11.65 10.58
N CYS A 51 -5.95 -10.80 11.60
CA CYS A 51 -6.19 -11.27 12.96
C CYS A 51 -7.54 -11.98 13.15
N ARG A 52 -8.49 -11.78 12.22
CA ARG A 52 -9.81 -12.42 12.22
C ARG A 52 -9.79 -13.75 11.47
N ILE A 53 -8.81 -13.96 10.59
CA ILE A 53 -8.61 -15.23 9.89
C ILE A 53 -8.20 -16.27 10.93
N CYS A 54 -9.03 -17.31 11.06
CA CYS A 54 -8.78 -18.48 11.89
C CYS A 54 -8.98 -19.72 11.01
N GLN A 55 -8.12 -20.72 11.15
CA GLN A 55 -8.31 -22.01 10.49
C GLN A 55 -9.63 -22.64 10.95
N HIS A 56 -10.48 -23.03 10.00
CA HIS A 56 -11.77 -23.61 10.31
C HIS A 56 -11.62 -25.05 10.81
N SER A 57 -12.55 -25.48 11.66
CA SER A 57 -12.62 -26.87 12.12
C SER A 57 -12.80 -27.82 10.92
N GLY A 58 -11.75 -28.57 10.60
CA GLY A 58 -11.75 -29.53 9.48
C GLY A 58 -11.06 -29.03 8.21
N GLU A 59 -10.61 -27.77 8.17
CA GLU A 59 -9.76 -27.22 7.12
C GLU A 59 -8.33 -27.74 7.28
N THR A 60 -7.76 -28.29 6.22
CA THR A 60 -6.34 -28.69 6.24
C THR A 60 -5.43 -27.48 6.27
N LEU A 61 -4.19 -27.66 6.75
CA LEU A 61 -3.22 -26.56 6.77
C LEU A 61 -2.95 -26.00 5.35
N HIS A 62 -3.02 -26.85 4.32
CA HIS A 62 -2.85 -26.44 2.94
C HIS A 62 -4.02 -25.55 2.48
N GLU A 63 -5.26 -25.92 2.79
CA GLU A 63 -6.45 -25.11 2.43
C GLU A 63 -6.49 -23.77 3.17
N TYR A 64 -5.98 -23.70 4.39
CA TYR A 64 -5.88 -22.46 5.15
C TYR A 64 -4.82 -21.48 4.61
N TRP A 65 -3.79 -21.98 3.91
CA TRP A 65 -2.65 -21.18 3.45
C TRP A 65 -2.74 -20.71 2.00
N GLU A 66 -3.65 -21.28 1.22
CA GLU A 66 -4.04 -20.84 -0.13
C GLU A 66 -5.07 -19.69 -0.08
#